data_AF-A0A2G9HST6-F1
#
_entry.id   AF-A0A2G9HST6-F1
#
_cell.length_a   1.000
_cell.length_b   1.000
_cell.length_c   1.000
_cell.angle_alpha   90.00
_cell.angle_beta   90.00
_cell.angle_gamma   90.00
#
_symmetry.space_group_name_H-M   'P 1'
#
loop_
_entity.id
_entity.type
_entity.pdbx_description
1 polymer ?
#
loop_
_entity_poly.entity_id
_entity_poly.type
_entity_poly.pdbx_seq_one_letter_code
_entity_poly.pdbx_strand_id
1 'polypeptide(L)'
;MSLAADSPVPSSSSDDLAAFLDAELDTASDASAGREEVAKVEESDVGDEGDYDLDLKRVKRCKVELSEGIINLQSSSSQEESAEVSGGSSSPKNTMCPHPGVYAGMCMKCGQKVDDETGVPFGYIHKNLRLANDEVARLRDKDLKNLLRHRKLYLVLDLDHTLLNSSRLADITAEEGYLHDQRDALPDTLKSSLFRLGWMHMMTKLRPFVHTFLKEASNLFEMYIYTMGERPYALEMAKLLDPGDIYFNSRIIAQGDCTTRHQKGLDVVLGQESAVLILDDTEAVWGKHKENLILMERYHFFASSCKHFGFNCKSLSELRSDESETDGQLATVLKILQRVHSLFFDEGRKDDLEDQDVRQVLKTVRKEVLRDCKIVFTHVFPTNFPAEHHQLWKMAEQLGATCSTKLDASVTHVVSMDAGTDKSRWAVQEKKFLVHPRWIEASNYLWQKQPEENFPVTPANSK
;
A
#
# COMPACT_ATOMS: atom_id res chain seq x y z
N MET A 1 47.50 31.24 18.25
CA MET A 1 47.69 30.54 16.95
C MET A 1 47.67 29.04 17.26
N SER A 2 46.87 28.15 16.70
CA SER A 2 45.78 28.22 15.73
C SER A 2 44.83 27.05 16.07
N LEU A 3 43.53 27.26 15.85
CA LEU A 3 42.46 26.28 15.99
C LEU A 3 42.46 25.32 14.79
N ALA A 4 42.09 24.05 15.01
CA ALA A 4 41.48 23.22 13.98
C ALA A 4 40.46 22.31 14.67
N ALA A 5 39.19 22.55 14.34
CA ALA A 5 38.04 21.74 14.70
C ALA A 5 37.81 20.72 13.58
N ASP A 6 37.61 19.46 13.94
CA ASP A 6 37.12 18.43 13.02
C ASP A 6 35.60 18.62 12.82
N SER A 7 35.21 18.89 11.58
CA SER A 7 33.80 18.86 11.13
C SER A 7 33.43 17.46 10.67
N PRO A 8 32.28 16.89 11.08
CA PRO A 8 31.75 15.67 10.50
C PRO A 8 31.06 15.95 9.16
N VAL A 9 31.36 15.10 8.17
CA VAL A 9 30.69 15.06 6.86
C VAL A 9 29.27 14.50 7.02
N PRO A 10 28.21 15.08 6.42
CA PRO A 10 26.86 14.54 6.54
C PRO A 10 26.67 13.29 5.67
N SER A 11 25.86 12.38 6.19
CA SER A 11 25.54 11.04 5.69
C SER A 11 24.34 11.03 4.74
N SER A 12 24.51 10.29 3.64
CA SER A 12 23.67 10.27 2.44
C SER A 12 22.36 9.47 2.58
N SER A 13 21.21 10.15 2.39
CA SER A 13 19.84 9.59 2.26
C SER A 13 19.37 9.61 0.80
N SER A 14 18.19 9.06 0.47
CA SER A 14 17.59 9.15 -0.87
C SER A 14 17.39 10.59 -1.37
N ASP A 15 17.37 11.57 -0.46
CA ASP A 15 17.34 12.99 -0.82
C ASP A 15 18.65 13.44 -1.47
N ASP A 16 19.78 12.76 -1.22
CA ASP A 16 21.04 13.01 -1.93
C ASP A 16 20.98 12.52 -3.37
N LEU A 17 20.21 11.45 -3.68
CA LEU A 17 20.06 11.03 -5.08
C LEU A 17 19.16 12.02 -5.83
N ALA A 18 18.08 12.49 -5.20
CA ALA A 18 17.25 13.55 -5.75
C ALA A 18 18.05 14.85 -5.91
N ALA A 19 18.78 15.29 -4.88
CA ALA A 19 19.62 16.48 -4.91
C ALA A 19 20.84 16.35 -5.84
N PHE A 20 21.41 15.16 -5.99
CA PHE A 20 22.47 14.89 -6.96
C PHE A 20 21.91 14.93 -8.38
N LEU A 21 20.73 14.35 -8.63
CA LEU A 21 20.05 14.46 -9.92
C LEU A 21 19.70 15.92 -10.24
N ASP A 22 19.22 16.71 -9.27
CA ASP A 22 18.92 18.12 -9.44
C ASP A 22 20.19 18.97 -9.70
N ALA A 23 21.28 18.71 -8.97
CA ALA A 23 22.55 19.42 -9.12
C ALA A 23 23.26 19.11 -10.46
N GLU A 24 23.20 17.87 -10.94
CA GLU A 24 23.82 17.49 -12.22
C GLU A 24 23.02 18.05 -13.41
N LEU A 25 21.70 18.26 -13.27
CA LEU A 25 20.81 18.77 -14.33
C LEU A 25 20.87 20.31 -14.48
N ASP A 26 21.13 21.06 -13.39
CA ASP A 26 21.29 22.52 -13.47
C ASP A 26 22.52 22.93 -14.32
N THR A 27 23.55 22.07 -14.38
CA THR A 27 24.74 22.31 -15.22
C THR A 27 24.48 22.18 -16.72
N ALA A 28 23.34 21.61 -17.13
CA ALA A 28 22.96 21.47 -18.54
C ALA A 28 22.03 22.58 -19.04
N SER A 29 21.58 23.51 -18.17
CA SER A 29 20.61 24.56 -18.54
C SER A 29 21.21 25.90 -18.96
N ASP A 30 22.53 26.09 -18.85
CA ASP A 30 23.22 27.30 -19.33
C ASP A 30 23.54 27.20 -20.84
N ALA A 31 22.48 27.05 -21.64
CA ALA A 31 22.51 27.40 -23.05
C ALA A 31 21.11 27.81 -23.53
N SER A 32 21.02 29.09 -23.95
CA SER A 32 19.95 29.70 -24.75
C SER A 32 18.71 30.23 -24.02
N ALA A 33 18.83 31.49 -23.60
CA ALA A 33 17.73 32.43 -23.49
C ALA A 33 17.08 32.71 -24.86
N GLY A 34 15.76 32.65 -24.92
CA GLY A 34 14.94 33.14 -26.03
C GLY A 34 13.50 33.34 -25.58
N ARG A 35 13.12 34.60 -25.36
CA ARG A 35 11.75 35.04 -25.08
C ARG A 35 10.89 34.86 -26.33
N GLU A 36 9.66 34.35 -26.18
CA GLU A 36 8.59 34.68 -27.12
C GLU A 36 7.22 34.71 -26.42
N GLU A 37 6.41 35.66 -26.87
CA GLU A 37 5.21 36.20 -26.22
C GLU A 37 3.96 35.33 -26.38
N VAL A 38 3.04 35.55 -25.45
CA VAL A 38 1.69 35.00 -25.37
C VAL A 38 0.82 35.53 -26.52
N ALA A 39 0.26 34.64 -27.33
CA ALA A 39 -0.87 34.94 -28.20
C ALA A 39 -2.11 34.13 -27.77
N LYS A 40 -3.18 34.87 -27.43
CA LYS A 40 -4.54 34.36 -27.23
C LYS A 40 -5.07 33.76 -28.53
N VAL A 41 -5.71 32.59 -28.45
CA VAL A 41 -6.72 32.16 -29.41
C VAL A 41 -7.91 31.60 -28.63
N GLU A 42 -9.05 32.26 -28.80
CA GLU A 42 -10.38 31.74 -28.49
C GLU A 42 -10.85 30.88 -29.67
N GLU A 43 -11.48 29.74 -29.36
CA GLU A 43 -12.50 28.99 -30.12
C GLU A 43 -12.44 27.53 -29.60
N SER A 44 -13.50 26.74 -29.54
CA SER A 44 -14.94 26.92 -29.49
C SER A 44 -15.51 25.58 -28.96
N ASP A 45 -16.71 25.68 -28.43
CA ASP A 45 -17.53 24.65 -27.79
C ASP A 45 -17.78 23.40 -28.68
N VAL A 46 -17.43 22.21 -28.20
CA VAL A 46 -18.11 20.94 -28.51
C VAL A 46 -18.05 20.05 -27.26
N GLY A 47 -19.19 19.87 -26.61
CA GLY A 47 -19.36 18.99 -25.47
C GLY A 47 -19.19 17.51 -25.83
N ASP A 48 -18.60 16.76 -24.90
CA ASP A 48 -18.70 15.31 -24.83
C ASP A 48 -18.88 14.93 -23.36
N GLU A 49 -20.11 14.52 -23.00
CA GLU A 49 -20.45 13.99 -21.69
C GLU A 49 -19.88 12.56 -21.59
N GLY A 50 -18.74 12.40 -20.92
CA GLY A 50 -18.17 11.12 -20.56
C GLY A 50 -18.59 10.66 -19.17
N ASP A 51 -19.69 9.91 -19.10
CA ASP A 51 -20.11 9.11 -17.94
C ASP A 51 -19.11 7.95 -17.73
N TYR A 52 -18.37 7.96 -16.61
CA TYR A 52 -17.49 6.84 -16.23
C TYR A 52 -18.12 6.04 -15.08
N ASP A 53 -18.95 5.08 -15.47
CA ASP A 53 -19.46 4.01 -14.62
C ASP A 53 -18.32 2.99 -14.36
N LEU A 54 -17.77 2.96 -13.15
CA LEU A 54 -16.81 1.94 -12.71
C LEU A 54 -17.56 0.65 -12.36
N ASP A 55 -17.96 -0.07 -13.40
CA ASP A 55 -18.72 -1.30 -13.34
C ASP A 55 -17.78 -2.50 -13.03
N LEU A 56 -17.48 -2.74 -11.75
CA LEU A 56 -16.76 -3.93 -11.27
C LEU A 56 -17.64 -5.19 -11.40
N LYS A 57 -17.77 -5.70 -12.63
CA LYS A 57 -18.46 -6.96 -12.93
C LYS A 57 -17.67 -8.18 -12.46
N ARG A 58 -18.10 -8.71 -11.31
CA ARG A 58 -18.34 -10.13 -11.00
C ARG A 58 -17.61 -11.15 -11.89
N VAL A 59 -16.38 -11.54 -11.54
CA VAL A 59 -15.65 -12.63 -12.20
C VAL A 59 -16.28 -13.99 -11.87
N LYS A 60 -16.97 -14.57 -12.85
CA LYS A 60 -17.29 -16.01 -12.89
C LYS A 60 -16.08 -16.78 -13.42
N ARG A 61 -15.77 -17.89 -12.75
CA ARG A 61 -14.79 -18.93 -13.11
C ARG A 61 -14.79 -19.26 -14.62
N CYS A 62 -13.60 -19.30 -15.22
CA CYS A 62 -13.35 -20.19 -16.34
C CYS A 62 -11.93 -20.79 -16.28
N LYS A 63 -11.89 -22.05 -16.71
CA LYS A 63 -10.85 -23.07 -16.59
C LYS A 63 -9.78 -22.86 -17.67
N VAL A 64 -8.50 -22.91 -17.32
CA VAL A 64 -7.38 -22.90 -18.28
C VAL A 64 -6.72 -24.27 -18.25
N GLU A 65 -6.69 -24.93 -19.41
CA GLU A 65 -5.92 -26.14 -19.68
C GLU A 65 -4.55 -25.75 -20.26
N LEU A 66 -3.50 -26.36 -19.72
CA LEU A 66 -2.11 -26.27 -20.21
C LEU A 66 -1.93 -27.09 -21.48
N SER A 67 -1.14 -26.59 -22.43
CA SER A 67 -0.26 -27.46 -23.22
C SER A 67 1.00 -26.72 -23.67
N GLU A 68 2.13 -27.42 -23.52
CA GLU A 68 3.49 -27.04 -23.85
C GLU A 68 3.76 -27.15 -25.36
N GLY A 69 4.73 -26.38 -25.85
CA GLY A 69 5.25 -26.49 -27.21
C GLY A 69 6.67 -25.94 -27.33
N ILE A 70 7.65 -26.83 -27.22
CA ILE A 70 9.08 -26.63 -27.49
C ILE A 70 9.31 -26.57 -29.00
N ILE A 71 10.05 -25.58 -29.52
CA ILE A 71 10.81 -25.74 -30.78
C ILE A 71 12.17 -25.02 -30.67
N ASN A 72 13.22 -25.84 -30.71
CA ASN A 72 14.63 -25.50 -30.97
C ASN A 72 14.86 -25.33 -32.48
N LEU A 73 15.69 -24.36 -32.90
CA LEU A 73 16.50 -24.41 -34.13
C LEU A 73 17.59 -23.32 -34.03
N GLN A 74 18.78 -23.66 -33.54
CA GLN A 74 19.97 -24.09 -34.29
C GLN A 74 20.49 -23.12 -35.36
N SER A 75 21.72 -22.68 -35.08
CA SER A 75 22.68 -21.93 -35.88
C SER A 75 23.02 -22.58 -37.22
N SER A 76 23.36 -21.75 -38.20
CA SER A 76 24.31 -22.12 -39.24
C SER A 76 25.16 -20.92 -39.66
N SER A 77 26.47 -21.10 -39.51
CA SER A 77 27.55 -20.26 -40.01
C SER A 77 27.70 -20.37 -41.52
N SER A 78 28.11 -19.27 -42.16
CA SER A 78 28.95 -19.33 -43.36
C SER A 78 29.90 -18.13 -43.36
N GLN A 79 31.20 -18.45 -43.32
CA GLN A 79 32.31 -17.54 -43.60
C GLN A 79 32.35 -17.24 -45.10
N GLU A 80 32.60 -15.99 -45.47
CA GLU A 80 33.42 -15.64 -46.64
C GLU A 80 34.25 -14.40 -46.29
N GLU A 81 35.57 -14.53 -46.42
CA GLU A 81 36.55 -13.44 -46.34
C GLU A 81 36.48 -12.56 -47.59
N SER A 82 36.73 -11.26 -47.46
CA SER A 82 37.90 -10.59 -48.07
C SER A 82 37.87 -9.06 -47.96
N ALA A 83 39.09 -8.52 -47.78
CA ALA A 83 39.58 -7.17 -48.09
C ALA A 83 39.48 -6.06 -47.03
N GLU A 84 40.63 -5.83 -46.39
CA GLU A 84 41.00 -4.64 -45.63
C GLU A 84 41.07 -3.39 -46.53
N VAL A 85 40.55 -2.26 -46.05
CA VAL A 85 41.07 -0.92 -46.36
C VAL A 85 41.13 -0.11 -45.07
N SER A 86 42.37 0.24 -44.71
CA SER A 86 42.74 1.07 -43.57
C SER A 86 42.26 2.52 -43.77
N GLY A 87 41.45 3.01 -42.82
CA GLY A 87 41.07 4.40 -42.70
C GLY A 87 40.90 4.75 -41.22
N GLY A 88 41.91 5.40 -40.64
CA GLY A 88 41.90 5.81 -39.25
C GLY A 88 40.78 6.80 -38.97
N SER A 89 39.85 6.41 -38.11
CA SER A 89 39.04 7.31 -37.31
C SER A 89 39.02 6.75 -35.90
N SER A 90 39.58 7.49 -34.96
CA SER A 90 39.60 7.16 -33.53
C SER A 90 38.17 7.11 -33.00
N SER A 91 37.57 5.92 -33.06
CA SER A 91 36.34 5.63 -32.31
C SER A 91 36.71 5.63 -30.83
N PRO A 92 36.00 6.37 -29.95
CA PRO A 92 36.16 6.14 -28.53
C PRO A 92 35.79 4.69 -28.28
N LYS A 93 36.69 3.95 -27.64
CA LYS A 93 36.44 2.55 -27.23
C LYS A 93 35.05 2.49 -26.61
N ASN A 94 34.17 1.73 -27.25
CA ASN A 94 32.82 1.46 -26.79
C ASN A 94 32.94 0.66 -25.48
N THR A 95 33.17 1.36 -24.37
CA THR A 95 32.99 0.81 -23.05
C THR A 95 31.53 0.43 -22.96
N MET A 96 31.23 -0.88 -22.88
CA MET A 96 29.88 -1.38 -22.70
C MET A 96 29.31 -0.73 -21.43
N CYS A 97 28.57 0.35 -21.60
CA CYS A 97 27.90 1.01 -20.51
C CYS A 97 26.69 0.14 -20.19
N PRO A 98 26.53 -0.35 -18.94
CA PRO A 98 25.34 -1.11 -18.57
C PRO A 98 24.08 -0.25 -18.48
N HIS A 99 24.19 1.06 -18.75
CA HIS A 99 23.11 2.04 -18.68
C HIS A 99 22.33 1.98 -17.35
N PRO A 100 23.00 2.19 -16.20
CA PRO A 100 22.39 1.97 -14.88
C PRO A 100 21.20 2.89 -14.60
N GLY A 101 21.17 4.05 -15.25
CA GLY A 101 20.03 4.94 -15.23
C GLY A 101 19.93 5.78 -16.50
N VAL A 102 18.69 6.06 -16.86
CA VAL A 102 18.27 6.78 -18.06
C VAL A 102 17.39 7.95 -17.64
N TYR A 103 17.70 9.12 -18.17
CA TYR A 103 16.94 10.34 -17.98
C TYR A 103 16.60 10.92 -19.35
N ALA A 104 15.31 11.12 -19.62
CA ALA A 104 14.83 11.67 -20.90
C ALA A 104 15.42 10.96 -22.14
N GLY A 105 15.50 9.62 -22.10
CA GLY A 105 16.03 8.78 -23.18
C GLY A 105 17.56 8.78 -23.31
N MET A 106 18.29 9.43 -22.39
CA MET A 106 19.75 9.46 -22.38
C MET A 106 20.31 8.78 -21.14
N CYS A 107 21.35 7.97 -21.32
CA CYS A 107 22.03 7.36 -20.20
C CYS A 107 22.79 8.40 -19.36
N MET A 108 22.50 8.47 -18.06
CA MET A 108 23.11 9.42 -17.13
C MET A 108 24.63 9.24 -16.97
N LYS A 109 25.18 8.08 -17.35
CA LYS A 109 26.61 7.75 -17.21
C LYS A 109 27.43 8.00 -18.48
N CYS A 110 26.88 7.75 -19.66
CA CYS A 110 27.64 7.79 -20.92
C CYS A 110 27.06 8.73 -21.97
N GLY A 111 25.89 9.34 -21.72
CA GLY A 111 25.21 10.25 -22.64
C GLY A 111 24.63 9.60 -23.90
N GLN A 112 24.78 8.28 -24.07
CA GLN A 112 24.19 7.58 -25.22
C GLN A 112 22.67 7.51 -25.11
N LYS A 113 22.00 7.59 -26.25
CA LYS A 113 20.55 7.39 -26.35
C LYS A 113 20.22 5.93 -26.09
N VAL A 114 19.29 5.69 -25.18
CA VAL A 114 18.79 4.37 -24.80
C VAL A 114 17.30 4.31 -25.11
N ASP A 115 16.80 3.13 -25.45
CA ASP A 115 15.38 2.94 -25.72
C ASP A 115 14.51 3.26 -24.48
N ASP A 116 13.43 4.01 -24.71
CA ASP A 116 12.59 4.63 -23.68
C ASP A 116 11.77 3.60 -22.87
N GLU A 117 11.76 2.32 -23.29
CA GLU A 117 11.05 1.24 -22.60
C GLU A 117 11.92 0.47 -21.59
N THR A 118 13.23 0.69 -21.56
CA THR A 118 14.15 -0.10 -20.74
C THR A 118 14.21 0.38 -19.28
N GLY A 119 14.24 -0.57 -18.34
CA GLY A 119 14.35 -0.29 -16.90
C GLY A 119 13.01 0.02 -16.20
N VAL A 120 13.08 0.20 -14.88
CA VAL A 120 11.94 0.51 -14.01
C VAL A 120 11.73 2.03 -13.96
N PRO A 121 10.51 2.53 -14.19
CA PRO A 121 10.22 3.95 -14.13
C PRO A 121 10.15 4.45 -12.68
N PHE A 122 10.85 5.55 -12.39
CA PHE A 122 10.80 6.30 -11.13
C PHE A 122 10.26 7.71 -11.39
N GLY A 123 9.19 7.79 -12.19
CA GLY A 123 8.54 9.04 -12.61
C GLY A 123 8.08 9.90 -11.43
N TYR A 124 7.82 9.27 -10.29
CA TYR A 124 7.43 9.95 -9.07
C TYR A 124 8.56 10.75 -8.39
N ILE A 125 9.82 10.36 -8.62
CA ILE A 125 11.01 11.09 -8.16
C ILE A 125 11.31 12.21 -9.16
N HIS A 126 11.48 11.83 -10.43
CA HIS A 126 11.65 12.78 -11.51
C HIS A 126 10.98 12.26 -12.79
N LYS A 127 10.24 13.14 -13.48
CA LYS A 127 9.62 12.81 -14.76
C LYS A 127 10.65 12.28 -15.75
N ASN A 128 10.37 11.14 -16.40
CA ASN A 128 11.27 10.46 -17.35
C ASN A 128 12.54 9.83 -16.75
N LEU A 129 12.61 9.63 -15.43
CA LEU A 129 13.66 8.84 -14.80
C LEU A 129 13.35 7.34 -14.89
N ARG A 130 14.31 6.55 -15.37
CA ARG A 130 14.28 5.09 -15.40
C ARG A 130 15.60 4.52 -14.88
N LEU A 131 15.53 3.44 -14.11
CA LEU A 131 16.70 2.77 -13.55
C LEU A 131 16.76 1.31 -14.02
N ALA A 132 17.97 0.84 -14.31
CA ALA A 132 18.19 -0.57 -14.62
C ALA A 132 17.97 -1.44 -13.37
N ASN A 133 17.53 -2.69 -13.55
CA ASN A 133 17.17 -3.57 -12.42
C ASN A 133 18.34 -3.84 -11.46
N ASP A 134 19.55 -3.97 -11.99
CA ASP A 134 20.79 -4.14 -11.23
C ASP A 134 21.13 -2.89 -10.41
N GLU A 135 20.89 -1.70 -10.98
CA GLU A 135 21.06 -0.44 -10.26
C GLU A 135 20.01 -0.25 -9.16
N VAL A 136 18.74 -0.61 -9.42
CA VAL A 136 17.69 -0.62 -8.39
C VAL A 136 18.05 -1.55 -7.24
N ALA A 137 18.55 -2.76 -7.55
CA ALA A 137 19.00 -3.70 -6.53
C ALA A 137 20.17 -3.13 -5.71
N ARG A 138 21.16 -2.54 -6.38
CA ARG A 138 22.31 -1.89 -5.71
C ARG A 138 21.88 -0.75 -4.78
N LEU A 139 20.91 0.06 -5.20
CA LEU A 139 20.35 1.14 -4.39
C LEU A 139 19.61 0.59 -3.16
N ARG A 140 18.76 -0.44 -3.35
CA ARG A 140 18.06 -1.12 -2.25
C ARG A 140 19.01 -1.65 -1.19
N ASP A 141 20.10 -2.31 -1.58
CA ASP A 141 21.09 -2.86 -0.65
C ASP A 141 21.82 -1.75 0.12
N LYS A 142 22.17 -0.65 -0.56
CA LYS A 142 22.81 0.50 0.09
C LYS A 142 21.86 1.16 1.10
N ASP A 143 20.62 1.39 0.69
CA ASP A 143 19.62 2.07 1.50
C ASP A 143 19.18 1.21 2.69
N LEU A 144 19.05 -0.11 2.53
CA LEU A 144 18.77 -1.02 3.64
C LEU A 144 19.81 -0.86 4.76
N LYS A 145 21.11 -0.88 4.42
CA LYS A 145 22.18 -0.73 5.41
C LYS A 145 22.10 0.58 6.17
N ASN A 146 21.82 1.67 5.46
CA ASN A 146 21.63 2.97 6.08
C ASN A 146 20.37 3.00 6.97
N LEU A 147 19.27 2.42 6.50
CA LEU A 147 18.00 2.37 7.21
C LEU A 147 18.11 1.57 8.53
N LEU A 148 18.76 0.40 8.48
CA LEU A 148 18.99 -0.44 9.64
C LEU A 148 19.90 0.22 10.68
N ARG A 149 20.92 0.99 10.26
CA ARG A 149 21.77 1.78 11.17
C ARG A 149 20.99 2.82 11.96
N HIS A 150 19.97 3.41 11.36
CA HIS A 150 19.06 4.35 12.02
C HIS A 150 17.91 3.65 12.75
N ARG A 151 17.91 2.31 12.79
CA ARG A 151 16.84 1.48 13.34
C ARG A 151 15.47 1.84 12.75
N LYS A 152 15.40 2.04 11.44
CA LYS A 152 14.15 2.27 10.71
C LYS A 152 13.81 1.12 9.76
N LEU A 153 12.54 1.06 9.38
CA LEU A 153 12.02 0.21 8.29
C LEU A 153 11.30 1.10 7.26
N TYR A 154 10.76 0.53 6.19
CA TYR A 154 9.89 1.24 5.26
C TYR A 154 8.42 0.97 5.56
N LEU A 155 7.58 2.00 5.40
CA LEU A 155 6.13 1.88 5.50
C LEU A 155 5.46 2.50 4.28
N VAL A 156 4.79 1.66 3.49
CA VAL A 156 3.98 2.08 2.34
C VAL A 156 2.54 2.26 2.80
N LEU A 157 2.00 3.45 2.59
CA LEU A 157 0.68 3.86 3.03
C LEU A 157 -0.23 4.10 1.82
N ASP A 158 -1.36 3.39 1.79
CA ASP A 158 -2.47 3.75 0.91
C ASP A 158 -3.24 4.99 1.43
N LEU A 159 -4.02 5.64 0.57
CA LEU A 159 -4.80 6.82 0.91
C LEU A 159 -6.28 6.48 1.18
N ASP A 160 -7.00 6.12 0.12
CA ASP A 160 -8.46 6.01 0.10
C ASP A 160 -8.95 4.83 0.93
N HIS A 161 -9.84 5.10 1.88
CA HIS A 161 -10.33 4.13 2.88
C HIS A 161 -9.26 3.60 3.84
N THR A 162 -8.00 4.04 3.71
CA THR A 162 -6.89 3.70 4.60
C THR A 162 -6.62 4.84 5.58
N LEU A 163 -6.12 5.98 5.08
CA LEU A 163 -5.79 7.17 5.88
C LEU A 163 -6.86 8.27 5.81
N LEU A 164 -7.71 8.23 4.80
CA LEU A 164 -8.74 9.22 4.53
C LEU A 164 -9.90 8.62 3.76
N ASN A 165 -11.00 9.34 3.67
CA ASN A 165 -12.11 9.02 2.78
C ASN A 165 -12.53 10.29 2.05
N SER A 166 -12.74 10.17 0.74
CA SER A 166 -13.13 11.28 -0.14
C SER A 166 -14.48 11.00 -0.79
N SER A 167 -15.24 12.06 -1.07
CA SER A 167 -16.52 12.00 -1.80
C SER A 167 -16.64 13.20 -2.73
N ARG A 168 -17.18 12.99 -3.94
CA ARG A 168 -17.54 14.12 -4.81
C ARG A 168 -18.60 14.97 -4.10
N LEU A 169 -18.55 16.28 -4.30
CA LEU A 169 -19.53 17.20 -3.69
C LEU A 169 -20.95 16.90 -4.16
N ALA A 170 -21.12 16.41 -5.39
CA ALA A 170 -22.41 16.01 -5.94
C ALA A 170 -23.00 14.75 -5.28
N ASP A 171 -22.16 13.90 -4.65
CA ASP A 171 -22.60 12.65 -4.02
C ASP A 171 -22.95 12.82 -2.53
N ILE A 172 -22.73 14.02 -1.96
CA ILE A 172 -23.08 14.33 -0.58
C ILE A 172 -24.60 14.32 -0.46
N THR A 173 -25.11 13.48 0.44
CA THR A 173 -26.55 13.29 0.61
C THR A 173 -27.19 14.44 1.38
N ALA A 174 -28.52 14.55 1.32
CA ALA A 174 -29.26 15.52 2.14
C ALA A 174 -29.06 15.30 3.65
N GLU A 175 -28.91 14.03 4.10
CA GLU A 175 -28.62 13.73 5.52
C GLU A 175 -27.22 14.23 5.93
N GLU A 176 -26.27 14.27 4.99
CA GLU A 176 -24.90 14.78 5.18
C GLU A 176 -24.75 16.28 4.89
N GLY A 177 -25.82 16.98 4.48
CA GLY A 177 -25.77 18.40 4.12
C GLY A 177 -25.22 19.31 5.24
N TYR A 178 -25.34 18.89 6.50
CA TYR A 178 -24.76 19.58 7.66
C TYR A 178 -23.23 19.74 7.57
N LEU A 179 -22.53 18.86 6.84
CA LEU A 179 -21.09 18.97 6.59
C LEU A 179 -20.73 20.19 5.75
N HIS A 180 -21.66 20.66 4.91
CA HIS A 180 -21.47 21.84 4.09
C HIS A 180 -22.09 23.10 4.72
N ASP A 181 -23.34 23.01 5.15
CA ASP A 181 -24.18 24.16 5.47
C ASP A 181 -23.93 24.73 6.87
N GLN A 182 -23.38 23.91 7.78
CA GLN A 182 -23.25 24.25 9.20
C GLN A 182 -21.82 24.08 9.68
N ARG A 183 -20.83 24.42 8.83
CA ARG A 183 -19.41 24.22 9.13
C ARG A 183 -19.00 24.84 10.47
N ASP A 184 -19.49 26.03 10.80
CA ASP A 184 -19.17 26.71 12.05
C ASP A 184 -19.77 26.03 13.30
N ALA A 185 -20.84 25.25 13.15
CA ALA A 185 -21.46 24.49 14.22
C ALA A 185 -20.85 23.09 14.40
N LEU A 186 -19.95 22.64 13.51
CA LEU A 186 -19.30 21.34 13.64
C LEU A 186 -18.34 21.32 14.85
N PRO A 187 -18.17 20.16 15.50
CA PRO A 187 -17.12 19.98 16.50
C PRO A 187 -15.73 20.29 15.92
N ASP A 188 -14.83 20.88 16.72
CA ASP A 188 -13.49 21.28 16.26
C ASP A 188 -12.65 20.09 15.78
N THR A 189 -12.85 18.91 16.36
CA THR A 189 -12.24 17.64 15.92
C THR A 189 -12.64 17.28 14.48
N LEU A 190 -13.90 17.50 14.13
CA LEU A 190 -14.39 17.27 12.77
C LEU A 190 -13.93 18.37 11.82
N LYS A 191 -13.96 19.64 12.25
CA LYS A 191 -13.50 20.77 11.42
C LYS A 191 -12.03 20.67 11.02
N SER A 192 -11.18 20.21 11.93
CA SER A 192 -9.73 20.08 11.70
C SER A 192 -9.37 18.95 10.76
N SER A 193 -10.27 17.99 10.54
CA SER A 193 -10.02 16.80 9.69
C SER A 193 -10.89 16.73 8.45
N LEU A 194 -11.84 17.67 8.25
CA LEU A 194 -12.75 17.73 7.10
C LEU A 194 -12.40 18.91 6.17
N PHE A 195 -12.10 18.59 4.92
CA PHE A 195 -11.60 19.53 3.93
C PHE A 195 -12.51 19.56 2.70
N ARG A 196 -12.84 20.76 2.24
CA ARG A 196 -13.54 20.98 0.97
C ARG A 196 -12.53 21.45 -0.08
N LEU A 197 -12.32 20.63 -1.10
CA LEU A 197 -11.39 20.90 -2.19
C LEU A 197 -12.18 21.38 -3.42
N GLY A 198 -12.38 22.69 -3.48
CA GLY A 198 -13.27 23.32 -4.47
C GLY A 198 -12.88 23.02 -5.92
N TRP A 199 -11.58 23.09 -6.25
CA TRP A 199 -11.08 22.84 -7.60
C TRP A 199 -11.18 21.37 -8.04
N MET A 200 -11.26 20.44 -7.08
CA MET A 200 -11.47 19.01 -7.33
C MET A 200 -12.94 18.60 -7.25
N HIS A 201 -13.84 19.55 -6.95
CA HIS A 201 -15.25 19.28 -6.66
C HIS A 201 -15.47 18.15 -5.64
N MET A 202 -14.65 18.11 -4.59
CA MET A 202 -14.59 16.99 -3.64
C MET A 202 -14.56 17.47 -2.19
N MET A 203 -15.02 16.60 -1.30
CA MET A 203 -14.84 16.69 0.15
C MET A 203 -13.98 15.52 0.62
N THR A 204 -13.05 15.78 1.53
CA THR A 204 -12.14 14.77 2.07
C THR A 204 -12.16 14.83 3.58
N LYS A 205 -12.35 13.67 4.20
CA LYS A 205 -12.23 13.47 5.64
C LYS A 205 -10.98 12.65 5.92
N LEU A 206 -10.07 13.22 6.70
CA LEU A 206 -8.93 12.49 7.24
C LEU A 206 -9.41 11.53 8.33
N ARG A 207 -8.87 10.32 8.34
CA ARG A 207 -9.22 9.31 9.35
C ARG A 207 -8.74 9.78 10.74
N PRO A 208 -9.52 9.60 11.81
CA PRO A 208 -9.11 9.96 13.16
C PRO A 208 -7.72 9.44 13.50
N PHE A 209 -6.97 10.20 14.28
CA PHE A 209 -5.59 9.91 14.71
C PHE A 209 -4.50 10.01 13.63
N VAL A 210 -4.81 10.35 12.36
CA VAL A 210 -3.82 10.28 11.27
C VAL A 210 -2.55 11.12 11.46
N HIS A 211 -2.66 12.36 11.94
CA HIS A 211 -1.47 13.21 12.11
C HIS A 211 -0.56 12.69 13.23
N THR A 212 -1.15 12.21 14.33
CA THR A 212 -0.40 11.58 15.42
C THR A 212 0.22 10.28 14.95
N PHE A 213 -0.53 9.46 14.19
CA PHE A 213 -0.03 8.25 13.57
C PHE A 213 1.21 8.52 12.70
N LEU A 214 1.14 9.48 11.77
CA LEU A 214 2.27 9.81 10.87
C LEU A 214 3.49 10.30 11.65
N LYS A 215 3.26 11.17 12.64
CA LYS A 215 4.33 11.67 13.51
C LYS A 215 5.04 10.54 14.24
N GLU A 216 4.30 9.67 14.93
CA GLU A 216 4.89 8.58 15.70
C GLU A 216 5.51 7.51 14.79
N ALA A 217 4.88 7.21 13.64
CA ALA A 217 5.42 6.27 12.66
C ALA A 217 6.73 6.79 12.04
N SER A 218 6.91 8.09 11.83
CA SER A 218 8.13 8.68 11.26
C SER A 218 9.39 8.41 12.08
N ASN A 219 9.25 8.16 13.39
CA ASN A 219 10.37 7.80 14.27
C ASN A 219 10.88 6.38 13.99
N LEU A 220 10.05 5.53 13.40
CA LEU A 220 10.30 4.10 13.20
C LEU A 220 10.41 3.72 11.73
N PHE A 221 9.85 4.53 10.83
CA PHE A 221 9.72 4.23 9.41
C PHE A 221 10.07 5.42 8.53
N GLU A 222 10.67 5.11 7.37
CA GLU A 222 10.66 5.98 6.20
C GLU A 222 9.39 5.68 5.39
N MET A 223 8.56 6.69 5.14
CA MET A 223 7.19 6.50 4.66
C MET A 223 7.02 6.84 3.18
N TYR A 224 6.19 6.06 2.50
CA TYR A 224 5.74 6.27 1.13
C TYR A 224 4.22 6.42 1.11
N ILE A 225 3.70 7.31 0.27
CA ILE A 225 2.31 7.24 -0.21
C ILE A 225 2.30 6.36 -1.45
N TYR A 226 1.39 5.40 -1.51
CA TYR A 226 1.12 4.61 -2.72
C TYR A 226 -0.38 4.43 -2.90
N THR A 227 -0.96 5.24 -3.79
CA THR A 227 -2.41 5.24 -4.10
C THR A 227 -2.70 4.77 -5.53
N MET A 228 -3.90 4.23 -5.74
CA MET A 228 -4.47 4.00 -7.08
C MET A 228 -5.18 5.24 -7.65
N GLY A 229 -5.14 6.38 -6.96
CA GLY A 229 -5.59 7.68 -7.46
C GLY A 229 -4.59 8.35 -8.41
N GLU A 230 -5.06 9.34 -9.16
CA GLU A 230 -4.21 10.12 -10.08
C GLU A 230 -3.22 11.01 -9.33
N ARG A 231 -2.14 11.42 -10.01
CA ARG A 231 -1.07 12.21 -9.38
C ARG A 231 -1.53 13.55 -8.80
N PRO A 232 -2.38 14.37 -9.47
CA PRO A 232 -2.88 15.61 -8.88
C PRO A 232 -3.66 15.37 -7.58
N TYR A 233 -4.41 14.27 -7.51
CA TYR A 233 -5.11 13.86 -6.31
C TYR A 233 -4.15 13.46 -5.19
N ALA A 234 -3.20 12.57 -5.49
CA ALA A 234 -2.21 12.10 -4.52
C ALA A 234 -1.42 13.26 -3.89
N LEU A 235 -1.01 14.24 -4.71
CA LEU A 235 -0.29 15.42 -4.24
C LEU A 235 -1.13 16.31 -3.33
N GLU A 236 -2.42 16.49 -3.60
CA GLU A 236 -3.26 17.24 -2.65
C GLU A 236 -3.52 16.51 -1.36
N MET A 237 -3.80 15.21 -1.42
CA MET A 237 -3.98 14.42 -0.21
C MET A 237 -2.71 14.45 0.66
N ALA A 238 -1.53 14.38 0.02
CA ALA A 238 -0.26 14.52 0.71
C ALA A 238 -0.13 15.88 1.43
N LYS A 239 -0.53 17.00 0.79
CA LYS A 239 -0.53 18.32 1.45
C LYS A 239 -1.47 18.40 2.64
N LEU A 240 -2.61 17.70 2.60
CA LEU A 240 -3.53 17.63 3.74
C LEU A 240 -2.93 16.81 4.90
N LEU A 241 -2.26 15.70 4.59
CA LEU A 241 -1.66 14.78 5.58
C LEU A 241 -0.34 15.32 6.17
N ASP A 242 0.47 15.95 5.33
CA ASP A 242 1.81 16.44 5.61
C ASP A 242 2.01 17.87 5.08
N PRO A 243 1.38 18.89 5.71
CA PRO A 243 1.49 20.28 5.24
C PRO A 243 2.91 20.85 5.31
N GLY A 244 3.78 20.26 6.12
CA GLY A 244 5.17 20.68 6.31
C GLY A 244 6.17 19.99 5.39
N ASP A 245 5.71 19.03 4.57
CA ASP A 245 6.54 18.20 3.71
C ASP A 245 7.70 17.50 4.45
N ILE A 246 7.40 16.96 5.64
CA ILE A 246 8.39 16.36 6.55
C ILE A 246 8.44 14.83 6.49
N TYR A 247 7.41 14.19 5.96
CA TYR A 247 7.24 12.73 6.00
C TYR A 247 7.44 12.07 4.66
N PHE A 248 6.91 12.66 3.58
CA PHE A 248 6.84 11.99 2.28
C PHE A 248 7.83 12.56 1.26
N ASN A 249 8.02 13.89 1.20
CA ASN A 249 8.84 14.54 0.18
C ASN A 249 8.44 13.99 -1.22
N SER A 250 9.41 13.50 -1.99
CA SER A 250 9.17 12.92 -3.31
C SER A 250 8.52 11.53 -3.30
N ARG A 251 8.36 10.86 -2.15
CA ARG A 251 7.89 9.45 -2.03
C ARG A 251 6.38 9.29 -2.18
N ILE A 252 5.81 9.82 -3.25
CA ILE A 252 4.38 9.79 -3.57
C ILE A 252 4.16 9.08 -4.90
N ILE A 253 3.75 7.82 -4.82
CA ILE A 253 3.50 6.92 -5.94
C ILE A 253 1.99 6.95 -6.25
N ALA A 254 1.64 7.37 -7.47
CA ALA A 254 0.26 7.44 -7.94
C ALA A 254 -0.05 6.33 -8.97
N GLN A 255 -1.30 6.24 -9.41
CA GLN A 255 -1.74 5.20 -10.36
C GLN A 255 -0.88 5.13 -11.63
N GLY A 256 -0.48 6.28 -12.17
CA GLY A 256 0.33 6.38 -13.39
C GLY A 256 1.76 5.89 -13.23
N ASP A 257 2.22 5.70 -11.99
CA ASP A 257 3.57 5.18 -11.67
C ASP A 257 3.57 3.64 -11.57
N CYS A 258 2.40 2.98 -11.57
CA CYS A 258 2.30 1.52 -11.49
C CYS A 258 2.83 0.83 -12.77
N THR A 259 3.64 -0.22 -12.59
CA THR A 259 4.16 -1.04 -13.71
C THR A 259 3.17 -2.08 -14.19
N THR A 260 2.20 -2.46 -13.35
CA THR A 260 1.14 -3.40 -13.69
C THR A 260 -0.22 -2.73 -13.55
N ARG A 261 -1.05 -2.83 -14.59
CA ARG A 261 -2.36 -2.20 -14.60
C ARG A 261 -3.23 -2.72 -13.45
N HIS A 262 -3.82 -1.79 -12.69
CA HIS A 262 -4.69 -2.08 -11.54
C HIS A 262 -4.03 -2.89 -10.41
N GLN A 263 -2.69 -2.94 -10.35
CA GLN A 263 -1.96 -3.59 -9.26
C GLN A 263 -0.87 -2.67 -8.71
N LYS A 264 -0.61 -2.82 -7.42
CA LYS A 264 0.52 -2.19 -6.73
C LYS A 264 1.67 -3.20 -6.64
N GLY A 265 2.89 -2.71 -6.82
CA GLY A 265 4.10 -3.54 -6.78
C GLY A 265 5.23 -2.82 -6.05
N LEU A 266 6.02 -3.56 -5.26
CA LEU A 266 7.18 -2.98 -4.58
C LEU A 266 8.36 -2.76 -5.55
N ASP A 267 8.22 -3.10 -6.83
CA ASP A 267 9.23 -2.90 -7.86
C ASP A 267 9.58 -1.42 -8.07
N VAL A 268 8.62 -0.50 -7.84
CA VAL A 268 8.83 0.96 -7.88
C VAL A 268 9.17 1.57 -6.52
N VAL A 269 9.31 0.76 -5.47
CA VAL A 269 9.73 1.23 -4.14
C VAL A 269 11.24 0.97 -3.99
N LEU A 270 12.00 1.99 -3.60
CA LEU A 270 13.47 1.87 -3.41
C LEU A 270 13.86 1.11 -2.13
N GLY A 271 12.90 0.72 -1.31
CA GLY A 271 13.12 -0.13 -0.15
C GLY A 271 13.23 -1.62 -0.49
N GLN A 272 14.12 -2.33 0.20
CA GLN A 272 14.22 -3.78 0.10
C GLN A 272 12.98 -4.45 0.74
N GLU A 273 12.35 -5.39 0.04
CA GLU A 273 11.07 -5.98 0.46
C GLU A 273 11.10 -6.63 1.86
N SER A 274 12.25 -7.15 2.30
CA SER A 274 12.44 -7.72 3.64
C SER A 274 12.36 -6.68 4.76
N ALA A 275 12.36 -5.38 4.43
CA ALA A 275 12.26 -4.27 5.37
C ALA A 275 11.06 -3.35 5.09
N VAL A 276 10.12 -3.76 4.22
CA VAL A 276 8.94 -2.96 3.85
C VAL A 276 7.67 -3.54 4.49
N LEU A 277 6.92 -2.71 5.20
CA LEU A 277 5.54 -2.97 5.60
C LEU A 277 4.57 -2.17 4.73
N ILE A 278 3.40 -2.74 4.48
CA ILE A 278 2.35 -2.12 3.67
C ILE A 278 1.09 -1.99 4.52
N LEU A 279 0.47 -0.82 4.48
CA LEU A 279 -0.80 -0.54 5.11
C LEU A 279 -1.84 -0.16 4.05
N ASP A 280 -2.84 -1.00 3.85
CA ASP A 280 -3.83 -0.87 2.77
C ASP A 280 -5.14 -1.58 3.15
N ASP A 281 -6.28 -1.07 2.70
CA ASP A 281 -7.61 -1.65 2.90
C ASP A 281 -7.94 -2.76 1.87
N THR A 282 -7.13 -2.87 0.81
CA THR A 282 -7.41 -3.67 -0.38
C THR A 282 -6.30 -4.69 -0.66
N GLU A 283 -6.50 -5.93 -0.19
CA GLU A 283 -5.55 -7.04 -0.45
C GLU A 283 -5.37 -7.33 -1.96
N ALA A 284 -6.42 -7.17 -2.76
CA ALA A 284 -6.44 -7.61 -4.15
C ALA A 284 -5.45 -6.85 -5.06
N VAL A 285 -5.10 -5.60 -4.72
CA VAL A 285 -4.13 -4.81 -5.51
C VAL A 285 -2.68 -5.24 -5.23
N TRP A 286 -2.42 -5.94 -4.12
CA TRP A 286 -1.09 -6.38 -3.69
C TRP A 286 -0.83 -7.86 -4.02
N GLY A 287 -1.04 -8.25 -5.28
CA GLY A 287 -1.00 -9.66 -5.70
C GLY A 287 0.25 -10.44 -5.28
N LYS A 288 1.44 -9.84 -5.40
CA LYS A 288 2.74 -10.47 -5.10
C LYS A 288 3.26 -10.21 -3.67
N HIS A 289 2.75 -9.20 -2.97
CA HIS A 289 3.34 -8.67 -1.72
C HIS A 289 2.41 -8.80 -0.51
N LYS A 290 1.50 -9.78 -0.53
CA LYS A 290 0.53 -10.03 0.55
C LYS A 290 1.18 -10.32 1.90
N GLU A 291 2.40 -10.84 1.91
CA GLU A 291 3.13 -11.13 3.14
C GLU A 291 3.65 -9.87 3.85
N ASN A 292 3.78 -8.75 3.12
CA ASN A 292 4.14 -7.45 3.67
C ASN A 292 2.91 -6.65 4.16
N LEU A 293 1.70 -7.09 3.81
CA LEU A 293 0.47 -6.35 4.00
C LEU A 293 -0.13 -6.52 5.41
N ILE A 294 -0.39 -5.38 6.04
CA ILE A 294 -1.31 -5.20 7.16
C ILE A 294 -2.64 -4.72 6.57
N LEU A 295 -3.58 -5.66 6.41
CA LEU A 295 -4.90 -5.36 5.88
C LEU A 295 -5.73 -4.62 6.95
N MET A 296 -6.27 -3.45 6.60
CA MET A 296 -7.11 -2.65 7.49
C MET A 296 -8.60 -2.77 7.15
N GLU A 297 -9.45 -2.44 8.15
CA GLU A 297 -10.84 -2.15 7.87
C GLU A 297 -10.96 -0.80 7.13
N ARG A 298 -11.83 -0.79 6.11
CA ARG A 298 -12.10 0.39 5.28
C ARG A 298 -12.72 1.51 6.10
N TYR A 299 -12.19 2.71 5.92
CA TYR A 299 -12.76 3.93 6.47
C TYR A 299 -13.91 4.44 5.58
N HIS A 300 -15.14 4.29 6.07
CA HIS A 300 -16.37 4.70 5.41
C HIS A 300 -17.01 5.91 6.10
N PHE A 301 -16.38 7.08 5.93
CA PHE A 301 -16.92 8.31 6.49
C PHE A 301 -18.18 8.78 5.76
N PHE A 302 -18.09 8.93 4.43
CA PHE A 302 -19.18 9.41 3.59
C PHE A 302 -20.10 8.28 3.11
N ALA A 303 -21.39 8.59 2.96
CA ALA A 303 -22.42 7.66 2.49
C ALA A 303 -22.16 7.12 1.08
N SER A 304 -21.56 7.95 0.21
CA SER A 304 -21.17 7.57 -1.15
C SER A 304 -20.24 6.36 -1.17
N SER A 305 -19.31 6.29 -0.22
CA SER A 305 -18.41 5.15 -0.10
C SER A 305 -19.16 3.85 0.25
N CYS A 306 -20.06 3.87 1.23
CA CYS A 306 -20.88 2.71 1.57
C CYS A 306 -21.66 2.17 0.36
N LYS A 307 -22.26 3.07 -0.42
CA LYS A 307 -23.02 2.74 -1.63
C LYS A 307 -22.15 2.10 -2.71
N HIS A 308 -20.96 2.65 -2.96
CA HIS A 308 -20.02 2.13 -3.95
C HIS A 308 -19.63 0.67 -3.67
N PHE A 309 -19.45 0.32 -2.39
CA PHE A 309 -19.14 -1.05 -1.96
C PHE A 309 -20.39 -1.93 -1.73
N GLY A 310 -21.60 -1.41 -2.01
CA GLY A 310 -22.85 -2.16 -1.87
C GLY A 310 -23.27 -2.43 -0.42
N PHE A 311 -22.80 -1.62 0.53
CA PHE A 311 -23.21 -1.72 1.93
C PHE A 311 -24.57 -1.04 2.17
N ASN A 312 -25.46 -1.75 2.87
CA ASN A 312 -26.81 -1.26 3.22
C ASN A 312 -26.87 -0.61 4.61
N CYS A 313 -25.73 -0.15 5.15
CA CYS A 313 -25.66 0.50 6.46
C CYS A 313 -25.39 1.99 6.31
N LYS A 314 -25.80 2.76 7.34
CA LYS A 314 -25.45 4.17 7.44
C LYS A 314 -23.93 4.33 7.60
N SER A 315 -23.37 5.30 6.90
CA SER A 315 -21.99 5.76 7.04
C SER A 315 -21.75 6.51 8.35
N LEU A 316 -20.49 6.78 8.70
CA LEU A 316 -20.15 7.50 9.93
C LEU A 316 -20.73 8.92 9.94
N SER A 317 -20.74 9.62 8.80
CA SER A 317 -21.35 10.94 8.65
C SER A 317 -22.87 10.90 8.88
N GLU A 318 -23.59 9.93 8.31
CA GLU A 318 -25.03 9.77 8.51
C GLU A 318 -25.38 9.42 9.96
N LEU A 319 -24.47 8.73 10.67
CA LEU A 319 -24.58 8.46 12.10
C LEU A 319 -24.12 9.62 12.99
N ARG A 320 -23.52 10.67 12.40
CA ARG A 320 -22.90 11.80 13.11
C ARG A 320 -21.87 11.35 14.15
N SER A 321 -21.12 10.32 13.82
CA SER A 321 -20.05 9.75 14.64
C SER A 321 -18.75 9.63 13.83
N ASP A 322 -17.68 9.19 14.47
CA ASP A 322 -16.42 8.87 13.79
C ASP A 322 -15.67 7.79 14.60
N GLU A 323 -14.54 7.30 14.09
CA GLU A 323 -13.66 6.40 14.84
C GLU A 323 -13.04 7.09 16.07
N SER A 324 -12.65 6.31 17.07
CA SER A 324 -11.98 6.81 18.26
C SER A 324 -10.53 7.24 17.96
N GLU A 325 -10.11 8.38 18.51
CA GLU A 325 -8.71 8.82 18.45
C GLU A 325 -7.75 7.91 19.24
N THR A 326 -8.24 7.23 20.30
CA THR A 326 -7.40 6.40 21.19
C THR A 326 -7.43 4.92 20.86
N ASP A 327 -8.58 4.46 20.37
CA ASP A 327 -8.89 3.04 20.18
C ASP A 327 -9.40 2.73 18.76
N GLY A 328 -9.35 3.72 17.86
CA GLY A 328 -9.68 3.53 16.46
C GLY A 328 -8.62 2.73 15.70
N GLN A 329 -8.85 2.58 14.40
CA GLN A 329 -8.07 1.66 13.58
C GLN A 329 -6.60 2.10 13.46
N LEU A 330 -6.31 3.39 13.24
CA LEU A 330 -4.93 3.88 13.12
C LEU A 330 -4.16 3.80 14.45
N ALA A 331 -4.82 4.08 15.58
CA ALA A 331 -4.21 3.94 16.90
C ALA A 331 -3.85 2.47 17.20
N THR A 332 -4.72 1.54 16.80
CA THR A 332 -4.47 0.09 16.92
C THR A 332 -3.31 -0.34 16.03
N VAL A 333 -3.29 0.09 14.76
CA VAL A 333 -2.22 -0.25 13.82
C VAL A 333 -0.87 0.30 14.26
N LEU A 334 -0.81 1.51 14.83
CA LEU A 334 0.45 2.05 15.35
C LEU A 334 1.08 1.13 16.40
N LYS A 335 0.27 0.58 17.32
CA LYS A 335 0.73 -0.37 18.35
C LYS A 335 1.30 -1.64 17.70
N ILE A 336 0.69 -2.13 16.62
CA ILE A 336 1.18 -3.28 15.85
C ILE A 336 2.52 -2.94 15.19
N LEU A 337 2.63 -1.80 14.52
CA LEU A 337 3.85 -1.34 13.86
C LEU A 337 5.00 -1.20 14.87
N GLN A 338 4.74 -0.60 16.03
CA GLN A 338 5.70 -0.50 17.14
C GLN A 338 6.15 -1.88 17.63
N ARG A 339 5.21 -2.84 17.75
CA ARG A 339 5.52 -4.22 18.17
C ARG A 339 6.37 -4.95 17.14
N VAL A 340 6.02 -4.86 15.86
CA VAL A 340 6.78 -5.47 14.76
C VAL A 340 8.19 -4.89 14.69
N HIS A 341 8.31 -3.56 14.76
CA HIS A 341 9.59 -2.87 14.79
C HIS A 341 10.46 -3.33 15.98
N SER A 342 9.89 -3.36 17.18
CA SER A 342 10.60 -3.81 18.39
C SER A 342 11.11 -5.24 18.27
N LEU A 343 10.31 -6.15 17.68
CA LEU A 343 10.72 -7.55 17.48
C LEU A 343 11.73 -7.74 16.35
N PHE A 344 11.70 -6.87 15.33
CA PHE A 344 12.66 -6.89 14.24
C PHE A 344 14.05 -6.45 14.73
N PHE A 345 14.12 -5.41 15.56
CA PHE A 345 15.38 -4.90 16.11
C PHE A 345 15.73 -5.45 17.50
N ASP A 346 15.17 -6.59 17.88
CA ASP A 346 15.48 -7.25 19.16
C ASP A 346 16.91 -7.83 19.14
N GLU A 347 17.80 -7.24 19.94
CA GLU A 347 19.22 -7.59 20.05
C GLU A 347 19.45 -8.98 20.68
N GLY A 348 18.40 -9.61 21.22
CA GLY A 348 18.45 -10.99 21.71
C GLY A 348 18.54 -12.06 20.61
N ARG A 349 18.30 -11.69 19.35
CA ARG A 349 18.46 -12.59 18.19
C ARG A 349 19.92 -12.63 17.75
N LYS A 350 20.44 -13.84 17.52
CA LYS A 350 21.84 -14.07 17.09
C LYS A 350 22.08 -13.78 15.60
N ASP A 351 21.05 -13.40 14.86
CA ASP A 351 21.08 -13.24 13.41
C ASP A 351 21.43 -11.79 13.05
N ASP A 352 22.21 -11.61 12.00
CA ASP A 352 22.53 -10.28 11.48
C ASP A 352 21.25 -9.56 11.03
N LEU A 353 21.14 -8.25 11.31
CA LEU A 353 19.96 -7.46 10.97
C LEU A 353 19.67 -7.45 9.45
N GLU A 354 20.71 -7.61 8.62
CA GLU A 354 20.58 -7.68 7.16
C GLU A 354 19.89 -8.97 6.68
N ASP A 355 19.97 -10.05 7.47
CA ASP A 355 19.32 -11.34 7.18
C ASP A 355 17.88 -11.43 7.72
N GLN A 356 17.45 -10.43 8.50
CA GLN A 356 16.10 -10.41 9.04
C GLN A 356 15.05 -10.01 8.00
N ASP A 357 13.90 -10.68 8.06
CA ASP A 357 12.76 -10.43 7.19
C ASP A 357 11.53 -10.03 8.00
N VAL A 358 11.07 -8.80 7.79
CA VAL A 358 9.91 -8.21 8.46
C VAL A 358 8.65 -9.03 8.22
N ARG A 359 8.54 -9.74 7.10
CA ARG A 359 7.39 -10.62 6.80
C ARG A 359 7.30 -11.78 7.78
N GLN A 360 8.43 -12.34 8.21
CA GLN A 360 8.46 -13.41 9.21
C GLN A 360 8.10 -12.89 10.60
N VAL A 361 8.56 -11.68 10.94
CA VAL A 361 8.18 -10.99 12.19
C VAL A 361 6.68 -10.71 12.19
N LEU A 362 6.16 -10.16 11.11
CA LEU A 362 4.76 -9.84 10.92
C LEU A 362 3.87 -11.09 11.05
N LYS A 363 4.28 -12.20 10.42
CA LYS A 363 3.61 -13.50 10.54
C LYS A 363 3.61 -14.03 11.98
N THR A 364 4.69 -13.78 12.73
CA THR A 364 4.79 -14.16 14.14
C THR A 364 3.79 -13.37 14.98
N VAL A 365 3.79 -12.04 14.85
CA VAL A 365 2.84 -11.15 15.55
C VAL A 365 1.39 -11.53 15.21
N ARG A 366 1.09 -11.79 13.93
CA ARG A 366 -0.26 -12.19 13.50
C ARG A 366 -0.72 -13.49 14.16
N LYS A 367 0.17 -14.48 14.32
CA LYS A 367 -0.15 -15.75 14.98
C LYS A 367 -0.40 -15.65 16.48
N GLU A 368 -0.05 -14.54 17.12
CA GLU A 368 -0.31 -14.35 18.55
C GLU A 368 -1.79 -14.02 18.81
N VAL A 369 -2.53 -13.54 17.80
CA VAL A 369 -3.89 -13.00 17.94
C VAL A 369 -4.88 -14.04 18.46
N LEU A 370 -4.97 -15.20 17.80
CA LEU A 370 -5.85 -16.30 18.17
C LEU A 370 -5.04 -17.52 18.63
N ARG A 371 -3.85 -17.29 19.19
CA ARG A 371 -3.05 -18.34 19.82
C ARG A 371 -3.90 -19.07 20.87
N ASP A 372 -3.77 -20.39 20.91
CA ASP A 372 -4.52 -21.30 21.79
C ASP A 372 -6.03 -21.40 21.52
N CYS A 373 -6.54 -20.76 20.46
CA CYS A 373 -7.92 -20.98 20.02
C CYS A 373 -8.02 -22.24 19.14
N LYS A 374 -8.89 -23.17 19.50
CA LYS A 374 -9.30 -24.28 18.63
C LYS A 374 -10.72 -24.06 18.14
N ILE A 375 -10.87 -23.86 16.83
CA ILE A 375 -12.09 -23.36 16.19
C ILE A 375 -12.74 -24.46 15.36
N VAL A 376 -14.07 -24.59 15.50
CA VAL A 376 -14.91 -25.42 14.62
C VAL A 376 -15.98 -24.56 13.97
N PHE A 377 -16.14 -24.71 12.65
CA PHE A 377 -17.17 -24.00 11.89
C PHE A 377 -18.42 -24.85 11.72
N THR A 378 -19.59 -24.19 11.69
CA THR A 378 -20.88 -24.82 11.39
C THR A 378 -21.79 -23.84 10.65
N HIS A 379 -22.40 -24.27 9.54
CA HIS A 379 -23.27 -23.43 8.69
C HIS A 379 -22.62 -22.11 8.19
N VAL A 380 -21.28 -22.09 8.08
CA VAL A 380 -20.52 -20.94 7.54
C VAL A 380 -20.20 -21.12 6.05
N PHE A 381 -20.02 -22.36 5.60
CA PHE A 381 -19.73 -22.70 4.21
C PHE A 381 -20.51 -23.94 3.75
N PRO A 382 -20.69 -24.14 2.43
CA PRO A 382 -21.48 -25.25 1.90
C PRO A 382 -20.95 -26.62 2.34
N THR A 383 -21.85 -27.58 2.60
CA THR A 383 -21.51 -28.90 3.16
C THR A 383 -20.53 -29.72 2.31
N ASN A 384 -20.52 -29.50 0.99
CA ASN A 384 -19.65 -30.21 0.04
C ASN A 384 -18.39 -29.40 -0.34
N PHE A 385 -18.07 -28.34 0.39
CA PHE A 385 -16.90 -27.51 0.14
C PHE A 385 -15.75 -27.92 1.08
N PRO A 386 -14.50 -28.08 0.58
CA PRO A 386 -13.33 -28.31 1.43
C PRO A 386 -13.13 -27.15 2.41
N ALA A 387 -13.40 -27.38 3.70
CA ALA A 387 -13.45 -26.34 4.73
C ALA A 387 -12.12 -25.56 4.82
N GLU A 388 -11.00 -26.28 4.71
CA GLU A 388 -9.63 -25.78 4.72
C GLU A 388 -9.33 -24.77 3.59
N HIS A 389 -10.11 -24.79 2.51
CA HIS A 389 -9.94 -23.85 1.40
C HIS A 389 -10.76 -22.56 1.60
N HIS A 390 -11.60 -22.49 2.62
CA HIS A 390 -12.47 -21.36 2.86
C HIS A 390 -11.68 -20.17 3.42
N GLN A 391 -12.01 -18.95 3.01
CA GLN A 391 -11.25 -17.75 3.40
C GLN A 391 -11.25 -17.55 4.92
N LEU A 392 -12.39 -17.72 5.59
CA LEU A 392 -12.46 -17.62 7.06
C LEU A 392 -11.63 -18.68 7.79
N TRP A 393 -11.51 -19.89 7.23
CA TRP A 393 -10.66 -20.93 7.80
C TRP A 393 -9.19 -20.52 7.74
N LYS A 394 -8.74 -20.11 6.55
CA LYS A 394 -7.36 -19.64 6.33
C LYS A 394 -7.04 -18.42 7.19
N MET A 395 -7.99 -17.48 7.32
CA MET A 395 -7.85 -16.30 8.16
C MET A 395 -7.65 -16.69 9.63
N ALA A 396 -8.47 -17.60 10.16
CA ALA A 396 -8.32 -18.09 11.54
C ALA A 396 -6.94 -18.74 11.77
N GLU A 397 -6.47 -19.59 10.85
CA GLU A 397 -5.15 -20.22 10.95
C GLU A 397 -4.00 -19.21 10.84
N GLN A 398 -4.13 -18.20 9.98
CA GLN A 398 -3.16 -17.10 9.85
C GLN A 398 -3.06 -16.29 11.15
N LEU A 399 -4.17 -16.15 11.89
CA LEU A 399 -4.20 -15.53 13.22
C LEU A 399 -3.69 -16.46 14.34
N GLY A 400 -3.29 -17.70 14.02
CA GLY A 400 -2.70 -18.65 14.97
C GLY A 400 -3.68 -19.62 15.62
N ALA A 401 -4.94 -19.64 15.19
CA ALA A 401 -5.90 -20.64 15.65
C ALA A 401 -5.62 -22.02 15.04
N THR A 402 -6.02 -23.08 15.72
CA THR A 402 -6.10 -24.43 15.18
C THR A 402 -7.53 -24.73 14.74
N CYS A 403 -7.76 -24.91 13.45
CA CYS A 403 -9.09 -25.22 12.94
C CYS A 403 -9.33 -26.74 12.88
N SER A 404 -10.56 -27.17 13.17
CA SER A 404 -10.95 -28.59 13.08
C SER A 404 -12.37 -28.75 12.53
N THR A 405 -12.61 -29.88 11.87
CA THR A 405 -13.95 -30.26 11.41
C THR A 405 -14.75 -31.02 12.47
N LYS A 406 -14.05 -31.60 13.45
CA LYS A 406 -14.61 -32.45 14.51
C LYS A 406 -14.65 -31.72 15.85
N LEU A 407 -15.68 -32.01 16.63
CA LEU A 407 -15.77 -31.56 18.01
C LEU A 407 -14.99 -32.51 18.92
N ASP A 408 -14.26 -31.93 19.87
CA ASP A 408 -13.63 -32.63 20.98
C ASP A 408 -13.49 -31.67 22.17
N ALA A 409 -13.04 -32.18 23.33
CA ALA A 409 -12.95 -31.40 24.56
C ALA A 409 -12.01 -30.19 24.47
N SER A 410 -11.03 -30.20 23.54
CA SER A 410 -10.06 -29.13 23.35
C SER A 410 -10.59 -27.97 22.50
N VAL A 411 -11.75 -28.12 21.85
CA VAL A 411 -12.41 -27.02 21.14
C VAL A 411 -12.74 -25.89 22.12
N THR A 412 -12.38 -24.66 21.74
CA THR A 412 -12.66 -23.45 22.54
C THR A 412 -13.80 -22.63 21.94
N HIS A 413 -13.91 -22.60 20.59
CA HIS A 413 -14.91 -21.80 19.88
C HIS A 413 -15.64 -22.61 18.82
N VAL A 414 -16.95 -22.36 18.71
CA VAL A 414 -17.78 -22.74 17.58
C VAL A 414 -18.20 -21.46 16.86
N VAL A 415 -17.85 -21.37 15.58
CA VAL A 415 -18.18 -20.24 14.72
C VAL A 415 -19.37 -20.60 13.85
N SER A 416 -20.46 -19.83 13.97
CA SER A 416 -21.73 -20.15 13.33
C SER A 416 -22.53 -18.91 12.91
N MET A 417 -23.30 -19.06 11.83
CA MET A 417 -24.39 -18.13 11.47
C MET A 417 -25.72 -18.47 12.17
N ASP A 418 -25.81 -19.67 12.74
CA ASP A 418 -27.05 -20.22 13.30
C ASP A 418 -26.81 -20.91 14.65
N ALA A 419 -27.58 -20.52 15.67
CA ALA A 419 -27.54 -21.12 17.00
C ALA A 419 -28.21 -22.52 17.05
N GLY A 420 -28.98 -22.90 16.04
CA GLY A 420 -29.78 -24.13 15.97
C GLY A 420 -29.05 -25.39 15.52
N THR A 421 -27.75 -25.34 15.23
CA THR A 421 -27.00 -26.54 14.79
C THR A 421 -26.62 -27.43 15.97
N ASP A 422 -26.38 -28.73 15.74
CA ASP A 422 -25.89 -29.65 16.79
C ASP A 422 -24.58 -29.16 17.41
N LYS A 423 -23.68 -28.61 16.57
CA LYS A 423 -22.41 -28.04 17.03
C LYS A 423 -22.60 -26.78 17.88
N SER A 424 -23.57 -25.93 17.51
CA SER A 424 -23.93 -24.74 18.29
C SER A 424 -24.52 -25.11 19.64
N ARG A 425 -25.46 -26.06 19.68
CA ARG A 425 -26.04 -26.59 20.94
C ARG A 425 -24.97 -27.22 21.84
N TRP A 426 -24.07 -28.01 21.25
CA TRP A 426 -22.94 -28.60 21.97
C TRP A 426 -22.06 -27.53 22.62
N ALA A 427 -21.74 -26.45 21.90
CA ALA A 427 -20.93 -25.36 22.45
C ALA A 427 -21.57 -24.74 23.69
N VAL A 428 -22.87 -24.46 23.63
CA VAL A 428 -23.63 -23.91 24.78
C VAL A 428 -23.66 -24.90 25.94
N GLN A 429 -23.92 -26.18 25.68
CA GLN A 429 -23.96 -27.24 26.70
C GLN A 429 -22.61 -27.42 27.41
N GLU A 430 -21.51 -27.43 26.65
CA GLU A 430 -20.14 -27.59 27.16
C GLU A 430 -19.50 -26.26 27.60
N LYS A 431 -20.28 -25.18 27.65
CA LYS A 431 -19.83 -23.82 28.03
C LYS A 431 -18.62 -23.33 27.22
N LYS A 432 -18.60 -23.64 25.92
CA LYS A 432 -17.66 -23.11 24.93
C LYS A 432 -18.22 -21.85 24.28
N PHE A 433 -17.36 -21.06 23.65
CA PHE A 433 -17.79 -19.83 22.98
C PHE A 433 -18.53 -20.16 21.68
N LEU A 434 -19.73 -19.58 21.52
CA LEU A 434 -20.49 -19.62 20.26
C LEU A 434 -20.51 -18.20 19.69
N VAL A 435 -19.78 -17.99 18.59
CA VAL A 435 -19.55 -16.65 18.03
C VAL A 435 -19.89 -16.57 16.54
N HIS A 436 -20.30 -15.38 16.11
CA HIS A 436 -20.55 -15.08 14.71
C HIS A 436 -19.22 -14.98 13.91
N PRO A 437 -19.16 -15.33 12.62
CA PRO A 437 -17.94 -15.21 11.79
C PRO A 437 -17.22 -13.86 11.85
N ARG A 438 -17.99 -12.79 12.03
CA ARG A 438 -17.51 -11.41 12.23
C ARG A 438 -16.50 -11.27 13.38
N TRP A 439 -16.50 -12.17 14.35
CA TRP A 439 -15.50 -12.20 15.42
C TRP A 439 -14.08 -12.45 14.87
N ILE A 440 -13.93 -13.38 13.92
CA ILE A 440 -12.64 -13.66 13.26
C ILE A 440 -12.25 -12.46 12.40
N GLU A 441 -13.19 -11.92 11.63
CA GLU A 441 -12.96 -10.76 10.75
C GLU A 441 -12.50 -9.53 11.55
N ALA A 442 -13.21 -9.19 12.63
CA ALA A 442 -12.84 -8.09 13.50
C ALA A 442 -11.48 -8.34 14.18
N SER A 443 -11.21 -9.58 14.62
CA SER A 443 -9.90 -9.93 15.17
C SER A 443 -8.77 -9.83 14.13
N ASN A 444 -9.08 -10.08 12.85
CA ASN A 444 -8.14 -9.92 11.75
C ASN A 444 -7.84 -8.45 11.46
N TYR A 445 -8.85 -7.58 11.42
CA TYR A 445 -8.63 -6.15 11.14
C TYR A 445 -7.96 -5.43 12.29
N LEU A 446 -8.26 -5.79 13.54
CA LEU A 446 -7.70 -5.14 14.74
C LEU A 446 -6.43 -5.82 15.26
N TRP A 447 -6.05 -6.98 14.70
CA TRP A 447 -4.92 -7.82 15.15
C TRP A 447 -4.93 -8.06 16.67
N GLN A 448 -6.12 -8.24 17.21
CA GLN A 448 -6.34 -8.50 18.62
C GLN A 448 -7.54 -9.43 18.75
N LYS A 449 -7.44 -10.42 19.62
CA LYS A 449 -8.58 -11.27 19.96
C LYS A 449 -9.71 -10.39 20.49
N GLN A 450 -10.80 -10.32 19.73
CA GLN A 450 -11.95 -9.52 20.14
C GLN A 450 -12.74 -10.22 21.25
N PRO A 451 -13.41 -9.47 22.14
CA PRO A 451 -14.29 -10.05 23.14
C PRO A 451 -15.43 -10.83 22.47
N GLU A 452 -15.59 -12.10 22.84
CA GLU A 452 -16.55 -13.02 22.23
C GLU A 452 -18.00 -12.55 22.41
N GLU A 453 -18.30 -11.87 23.52
CA GLU A 453 -19.62 -11.31 23.86
C GLU A 453 -20.13 -10.25 22.87
N ASN A 454 -19.23 -9.61 22.12
CA ASN A 454 -19.60 -8.60 21.11
C ASN A 454 -20.10 -9.23 19.80
N PHE A 455 -19.98 -10.56 19.65
CA PHE A 455 -20.30 -11.28 18.42
C PHE A 455 -21.25 -12.46 18.68
N PRO A 456 -22.41 -12.25 19.33
CA PRO A 456 -23.33 -13.33 19.64
C PRO A 456 -23.96 -13.90 18.36
N VAL A 457 -24.24 -15.21 18.37
CA VAL A 457 -25.03 -15.86 17.31
C VAL A 457 -26.50 -15.78 17.72
N THR A 458 -27.29 -14.99 17.00
CA THR A 458 -28.74 -14.94 17.23
C THR A 458 -29.42 -16.18 16.63
N PRO A 459 -30.44 -16.75 17.30
CA PRO A 459 -31.26 -17.79 16.70
C PRO A 459 -31.96 -17.24 15.45
N ALA A 460 -32.01 -18.03 14.38
CA ALA A 460 -32.81 -17.71 13.21
C ALA A 460 -34.31 -17.88 13.53
N ASN A 461 -34.89 -17.01 14.37
CA ASN A 461 -36.33 -16.85 14.61
C ASN A 461 -36.63 -15.56 15.41
N SER A 462 -36.61 -14.43 14.72
CA SER A 462 -37.39 -13.21 15.03
C SER A 462 -37.31 -12.24 13.85
N LYS A 463 -37.91 -12.63 12.73
CA LYS A 463 -38.39 -11.72 11.69
C LYS A 463 -39.87 -11.96 11.49
#